data_AF-A0A6G2XCH0-F1
#
_entry.id   AF-A0A6G2XCH0-F1
#
_cell.length_a   1.000
_cell.length_b   1.000
_cell.length_c   1.000
_cell.angle_alpha   90.00
_cell.angle_beta   90.00
_cell.angle_gamma   90.00
#
_symmetry.space_group_name_H-M   'P 1'
#
loop_
_entity.id
_entity.type
_entity.pdbx_description
1 polymer ?
#
loop_
_entity_poly.entity_id
_entity_poly.type
_entity_poly.pdbx_seq_one_letter_code
_entity_poly.pdbx_strand_id
1 'polypeptide(L)' 'MSWVIWILWTLLFVLFETSALINRKKGDTLSENTRRLFRTRTSKSGRAIFTVGWLGFAGWFLLHILTETM' A
#
# COMPACT_ATOMS: atom_id res chain seq x y z
N MET A 1 -3.77 23.33 -1.50
CA MET A 1 -3.68 21.88 -1.84
C MET A 1 -4.90 21.52 -2.67
N SER A 2 -4.75 21.15 -3.95
CA SER A 2 -5.92 20.85 -4.80
C SER A 2 -6.40 19.42 -4.53
N TRP A 3 -7.56 19.28 -3.88
CA TRP A 3 -8.23 18.00 -3.63
C TRP A 3 -8.45 17.18 -4.90
N VAL A 4 -8.55 17.84 -6.05
CA VAL A 4 -8.71 17.23 -7.37
C VAL A 4 -7.57 16.27 -7.69
N ILE A 5 -6.32 16.62 -7.37
CA ILE A 5 -5.15 15.77 -7.66
C ILE A 5 -5.23 14.47 -6.86
N TRP A 6 -5.59 14.55 -5.58
CA TRP A 6 -5.71 13.38 -4.71
C TRP A 6 -6.87 12.46 -5.12
N ILE A 7 -7.99 13.04 -5.54
CA ILE A 7 -9.13 12.29 -6.07
C ILE A 7 -8.75 11.57 -7.36
N LEU A 8 -8.13 12.27 -8.32
CA LEU A 8 -7.69 11.69 -9.59
C LEU A 8 -6.68 10.56 -9.36
N TRP A 9 -5.73 10.76 -8.45
CA TRP A 9 -4.78 9.71 -8.10
C TRP A 9 -5.48 8.48 -7.52
N THR A 10 -6.39 8.67 -6.57
CA THR A 10 -7.12 7.57 -5.93
C THR A 10 -7.96 6.81 -6.96
N LEU A 11 -8.67 7.52 -7.85
CA LEU A 11 -9.47 6.92 -8.91
C LEU A 11 -8.62 6.10 -9.88
N LEU A 12 -7.45 6.61 -10.26
CA LEU A 12 -6.55 5.87 -11.14
C LEU A 12 -6.13 4.53 -10.52
N PHE A 13 -5.74 4.51 -9.24
CA PHE A 13 -5.40 3.26 -8.55
C PHE A 13 -6.59 2.29 -8.47
N VAL A 14 -7.78 2.80 -8.16
CA VAL A 14 -9.01 1.99 -8.12
C VAL A 14 -9.29 1.37 -9.49
N LEU A 15 -9.19 2.14 -10.57
CA LEU A 15 -9.44 1.66 -11.93
C LEU A 15 -8.43 0.57 -12.35
N PHE A 16 -7.15 0.78 -12.07
CA PHE A 16 -6.10 -0.21 -12.38
C PHE A 16 -6.30 -1.51 -11.59
N GLU A 17 -6.52 -1.44 -10.27
CA GLU A 17 -6.72 -2.64 -9.45
C GLU A 17 -8.02 -3.35 -9.84
N THR A 18 -9.10 -2.61 -10.12
CA THR A 18 -10.37 -3.19 -10.57
C THR A 18 -10.23 -3.90 -11.91
N SER A 19 -9.51 -3.29 -12.87
CA SER A 19 -9.22 -3.91 -14.16
C SER A 19 -8.40 -5.21 -13.99
N ALA A 20 -7.36 -5.19 -13.15
CA ALA A 20 -6.56 -6.37 -12.84
C ALA A 20 -7.39 -7.49 -12.20
N LEU A 21 -8.32 -7.14 -11.28
CA LEU A 21 -9.24 -8.10 -10.66
C LEU A 21 -10.22 -8.71 -11.67
N ILE A 22 -10.73 -7.92 -12.61
CA ILE A 22 -11.62 -8.40 -13.69
C ILE A 22 -10.88 -9.37 -14.61
N ASN A 23 -9.63 -9.04 -14.96
CA ASN A 23 -8.81 -9.88 -15.84
C ASN A 23 -8.34 -11.19 -15.17
N ARG A 24 -8.41 -11.28 -13.83
CA ARG A 24 -8.09 -12.47 -13.01
C ARG A 24 -6.71 -13.08 -13.32
N LYS A 25 -5.79 -12.27 -13.82
CA LYS A 25 -4.44 -12.71 -14.16
C LYS A 25 -3.60 -12.76 -12.88
N LYS A 26 -2.97 -13.91 -12.63
CA LYS A 26 -2.14 -14.11 -11.43
C LYS A 26 -0.93 -13.17 -11.46
N GLY A 27 -0.76 -12.39 -10.39
CA GLY A 27 0.35 -11.43 -10.24
C GLY A 27 0.09 -10.07 -10.89
N ASP A 28 -1.15 -9.80 -11.28
CA ASP A 28 -1.53 -8.58 -11.99
C ASP A 28 -2.01 -7.48 -11.02
N THR A 29 -2.45 -7.88 -9.83
CA THR A 29 -2.88 -6.92 -8.79
C THR A 29 -1.70 -6.36 -8.01
N LEU A 30 -1.81 -5.11 -7.55
CA LEU A 30 -0.81 -4.49 -6.69
C LEU A 30 -0.66 -5.32 -5.41
N SER A 31 -1.76 -5.79 -4.83
CA SER A 31 -1.73 -6.59 -3.61
C SER A 31 -0.95 -7.91 -3.76
N GLU A 32 -1.00 -8.56 -4.93
CA GLU A 32 -0.20 -9.75 -5.21
C GLU A 32 1.28 -9.42 -5.38
N ASN A 33 1.61 -8.31 -6.05
CA ASN A 33 2.98 -7.86 -6.21
C ASN A 33 3.60 -7.43 -4.89
N THR A 34 2.87 -6.72 -4.02
CA THR A 34 3.31 -6.41 -2.67
C THR A 34 3.56 -7.69 -1.86
N ARG A 35 2.65 -8.68 -1.93
CA ARG A 35 2.86 -9.98 -1.27
C ARG A 35 4.10 -10.71 -1.81
N ARG A 36 4.35 -10.64 -3.11
CA ARG A 36 5.53 -11.25 -3.76
C ARG A 36 6.82 -10.56 -3.32
N LEU A 37 6.84 -9.23 -3.33
CA LEU A 37 7.98 -8.40 -2.93
C LEU A 37 8.43 -8.73 -1.51
N PHE A 38 7.50 -8.72 -0.56
CA PHE A 38 7.79 -9.02 0.85
C PHE A 38 7.71 -10.51 1.20
N ARG A 39 7.41 -11.38 0.24
CA ARG A 39 7.24 -12.83 0.43
C ARG A 39 6.29 -13.17 1.59
N THR A 40 5.22 -12.40 1.78
CA THR A 40 4.35 -12.51 2.97
C THR A 40 3.52 -13.79 3.04
N ARG A 41 3.44 -14.56 1.95
CA ARG A 41 2.79 -15.89 1.94
C ARG A 41 3.75 -17.04 2.26
N THR A 42 5.05 -16.86 2.04
CA THR A 42 6.02 -17.97 2.06
C THR A 42 7.10 -17.79 3.13
N SER A 43 7.27 -16.60 3.68
CA SER A 43 8.33 -16.30 4.66
C SER A 43 7.78 -15.68 5.94
N LYS A 44 8.13 -16.27 7.09
CA LYS A 44 7.85 -15.68 8.41
C LYS A 44 8.60 -14.36 8.61
N SER A 45 9.85 -14.27 8.18
CA SER A 45 10.63 -13.02 8.24
C SER A 45 10.06 -11.96 7.30
N GLY A 46 9.61 -12.36 6.11
CA GLY A 46 8.97 -11.45 5.15
C GLY A 46 7.68 -10.83 5.71
N ARG A 47 6.86 -11.63 6.40
CA ARG A 47 5.70 -11.14 7.16
C ARG A 47 6.11 -10.14 8.25
N ALA A 48 7.10 -10.50 9.07
CA ALA A 48 7.56 -9.64 10.16
C ALA A 48 8.07 -8.29 9.63
N ILE A 49 8.90 -8.29 8.57
CA ILE A 49 9.42 -7.08 7.94
C ILE A 49 8.28 -6.20 7.42
N PHE A 50 7.33 -6.78 6.67
CA PHE A 50 6.19 -6.02 6.16
C PHE A 50 5.35 -5.42 7.29
N THR A 51 5.03 -6.21 8.31
CA THR A 51 4.21 -5.76 9.44
C THR A 51 4.90 -4.67 10.25
N VAL A 52 6.16 -4.88 10.66
CA VAL A 52 6.91 -3.91 11.45
C VAL A 52 7.16 -2.64 10.64
N GLY A 53 7.54 -2.77 9.36
CA GLY A 53 7.74 -1.62 8.48
C GLY A 53 6.46 -0.80 8.29
N TRP A 54 5.32 -1.45 8.04
CA TRP A 54 4.04 -0.78 7.87
C TRP A 54 3.55 -0.10 9.15
N LEU A 55 3.59 -0.81 10.28
CA LEU A 55 3.17 -0.27 11.57
C LEU A 55 4.10 0.85 12.04
N GLY A 56 5.40 0.68 11.85
CA GLY A 56 6.40 1.71 12.18
C GLY A 56 6.18 2.97 11.35
N PHE A 57 6.01 2.83 10.03
CA PHE A 57 5.72 3.97 9.16
C PHE A 57 4.40 4.65 9.52
N ALA A 58 3.31 3.89 9.66
CA ALA A 58 2.00 4.47 9.96
C ALA A 58 1.96 5.14 11.33
N GLY A 59 2.56 4.52 12.34
CA GLY A 59 2.66 5.07 13.69
C GLY A 59 3.53 6.32 13.74
N TRP A 60 4.72 6.27 13.13
CA TRP A 60 5.58 7.45 13.01
C TRP A 60 4.90 8.58 12.25
N PHE A 61 4.30 8.30 11.09
CA PHE A 61 3.66 9.33 10.26
C PHE A 61 2.49 10.00 10.99
N LEU A 62 1.68 9.21 11.70
CA LEU A 62 0.60 9.75 12.53
C LEU A 62 1.15 10.69 13.62
N LEU A 63 2.16 10.24 14.38
CA LEU A 63 2.78 11.07 15.41
C LEU A 63 3.38 12.33 14.80
N HIS A 64 4.18 12.20 13.76
CA HIS A 64 4.82 13.31 13.04
C HIS A 64 3.80 14.39 12.64
N ILE A 65 2.68 14.00 12.01
CA ILE A 65 1.61 14.93 11.61
C ILE A 65 0.92 15.58 12.81
N LEU A 66 0.79 14.90 13.95
CA LEU A 66 0.07 15.40 15.12
C LEU A 66 0.95 16.20 16.09
N THR A 67 2.24 15.87 16.17
CA THR A 67 3.15 16.41 17.19
C THR A 67 4.18 17.37 16.66
N GLU A 68 4.58 17.26 15.39
CA GLU A 68 5.46 18.27 14.80
C GLU A 68 4.61 19.47 14.40
N THR A 69 4.54 20.44 15.31
CA THR A 69 4.14 21.81 14.99
C THR A 69 5.26 22.45 14.18
N MET A 70 4.97 22.79 12.92
CA MET A 70 5.86 23.56 12.04
C MET A 70 6.54 24.72 12.75
#